data_AF-A0A959Z2A7-F1
#
_entry.id   AF-A0A959Z2A7-F1
#
_cell.length_a   1.000
_cell.length_b   1.000
_cell.length_c   1.000
_cell.angle_alpha   90.00
_cell.angle_beta   90.00
_cell.angle_gamma   90.00
#
_symmetry.space_group_name_H-M   'P 1'
#
loop_
_entity.id
_entity.type
_entity.pdbx_description
1 polymer ?
#
loop_
_entity_poly.entity_id
_entity_poly.type
_entity_poly.pdbx_seq_one_letter_code
_entity_poly.pdbx_strand_id
1 'polypeptide(L)' 'QNTLVSFELERPADLAWTLTDLSGRTVQHGSLGRRAAGPQQFRVNGNGLAEGQYLLRLVSDGELRTVRLVKAG' A
#
# COMPACT_ATOMS: atom_id res chain seq x y z
N GLN A 1 7.19 -12.73 -2.32
CA GLN A 1 7.93 -11.58 -2.87
C GLN A 1 7.51 -10.34 -2.10
N ASN A 2 8.45 -9.49 -1.71
CA ASN A 2 8.13 -8.23 -1.03
C ASN A 2 8.23 -7.08 -2.03
N THR A 3 7.22 -6.22 -2.06
CA THR A 3 7.23 -5.00 -2.89
C THR A 3 7.48 -3.79 -2.01
N LEU A 4 8.48 -3.00 -2.37
CA LEU A 4 8.77 -1.73 -1.70
C LEU A 4 7.91 -0.63 -2.31
N VAL A 5 7.19 0.10 -1.46
CA VAL A 5 6.32 1.20 -1.86
C VAL A 5 6.90 2.48 -1.29
N SER A 6 7.21 3.42 -2.17
CA SER A 6 7.77 4.73 -1.82
C SER A 6 6.78 5.84 -2.14
N PHE A 7 6.67 6.81 -1.25
CA PHE A 7 5.80 7.99 -1.39
C PHE A 7 6.33 9.15 -0.56
N GLU A 8 5.89 10.36 -0.87
CA GLU A 8 6.20 11.58 -0.12
C GLU A 8 4.97 11.97 0.70
N LEU A 9 5.18 12.40 1.95
CA LEU A 9 4.15 13.05 2.75
C LEU A 9 4.42 14.54 2.85
N GLU A 10 3.48 15.36 2.40
CA GLU A 10 3.61 16.83 2.51
C GLU A 10 3.49 17.32 3.96
N ARG A 11 2.77 16.58 4.81
CA ARG A 11 2.53 16.88 6.22
C ARG A 11 2.44 15.58 7.05
N PRO A 12 2.65 15.64 8.38
CA PRO A 12 2.46 14.46 9.22
C PRO A 12 1.02 13.96 9.17
N ALA A 13 0.82 12.66 8.93
CA ALA A 13 -0.49 12.06 8.71
C ALA A 13 -0.58 10.64 9.28
N ASP A 14 -1.79 10.20 9.63
CA ASP A 14 -2.08 8.80 9.95
C ASP A 14 -2.24 7.97 8.68
N LEU A 15 -1.51 6.86 8.59
CA LEU A 15 -1.45 6.06 7.38
C LEU A 15 -2.14 4.71 7.55
N ALA A 16 -3.09 4.44 6.65
CA ALA A 16 -3.70 3.12 6.48
C ALA A 16 -3.58 2.67 5.03
N TRP A 17 -3.53 1.37 4.80
CA TRP A 17 -3.48 0.82 3.45
C TRP A 17 -4.40 -0.38 3.29
N THR A 18 -4.82 -0.61 2.06
CA THR A 18 -5.65 -1.74 1.64
C THR A 18 -5.12 -2.25 0.31
N LEU A 19 -4.90 -3.55 0.20
CA LEU A 19 -4.51 -4.22 -1.02
C LEU A 19 -5.71 -5.01 -1.55
N THR A 20 -6.11 -4.74 -2.78
CA THR A 20 -7.21 -5.43 -3.46
C THR A 20 -6.71 -6.15 -4.70
N ASP A 21 -7.37 -7.24 -5.09
CA ASP A 21 -7.21 -7.81 -6.44
C ASP A 21 -8.01 -6.99 -7.48
N LEU A 22 -7.92 -7.37 -8.76
CA LEU A 22 -8.61 -6.68 -9.86
C LEU A 22 -10.15 -6.77 -9.79
N SER A 23 -10.71 -7.72 -9.02
CA SER A 23 -12.15 -7.79 -8.78
C SER A 23 -12.62 -6.81 -7.70
N GLY A 24 -11.68 -6.13 -7.03
CA GLY A 24 -11.96 -5.23 -5.90
C GLY A 24 -12.01 -5.96 -4.56
N ARG A 25 -11.80 -7.28 -4.53
CA ARG A 25 -11.76 -8.03 -3.27
C ARG A 25 -10.51 -7.64 -2.48
N THR A 26 -10.71 -7.27 -1.23
CA THR A 26 -9.60 -6.99 -0.30
C THR A 26 -8.88 -8.29 0.04
N VAL A 27 -7.57 -8.32 -0.20
CA VAL A 27 -6.71 -9.47 0.11
C VAL A 27 -5.83 -9.23 1.33
N GLN A 28 -5.48 -7.97 1.61
CA GLN A 28 -4.73 -7.55 2.80
C GLN A 28 -5.05 -6.09 3.15
N HIS A 29 -4.84 -5.70 4.40
CA HIS A 29 -4.95 -4.32 4.86
C HIS A 29 -4.09 -4.12 6.11
N GLY A 30 -3.76 -2.87 6.44
CA GLY A 30 -2.99 -2.55 7.63
C GLY A 30 -2.91 -1.06 7.93
N SER A 31 -2.39 -0.75 9.10
CA SER A 31 -2.06 0.63 9.52
C SER A 31 -0.56 0.74 9.73
N LEU A 32 0.02 1.85 9.28
CA LEU A 32 1.40 2.23 9.58
C LEU A 32 1.46 3.24 10.74
N GLY A 33 0.29 3.67 11.24
CA GLY A 33 0.14 4.72 12.24
C GLY A 33 0.58 6.08 11.71
N ARG A 34 0.82 7.01 12.63
CA ARG A 34 1.27 8.36 12.29
C ARG A 34 2.70 8.36 11.76
N ARG A 35 2.91 9.07 10.65
CA ARG A 35 4.23 9.33 10.06
C ARG A 35 4.49 10.82 9.95
N ALA A 36 5.76 11.20 10.04
CA ALA A 36 6.20 12.57 9.81
C ALA A 36 6.10 12.92 8.30
N ALA A 37 6.11 14.21 8.00
CA ALA A 37 6.31 14.67 6.61
C ALA A 37 7.66 14.20 6.06
N GLY A 38 7.76 14.14 4.74
CA GLY A 38 8.96 13.73 4.02
C GLY A 38 8.82 12.36 3.33
N PRO A 39 9.94 11.85 2.78
CA PRO A 39 9.95 10.59 2.04
C PRO A 39 9.71 9.40 2.97
N GLN A 40 8.77 8.55 2.59
CA GLN A 40 8.36 7.36 3.30
C GLN A 40 8.54 6.12 2.43
N GLN A 41 8.82 4.99 3.08
CA GLN A 41 8.87 3.69 2.44
C GLN A 41 8.27 2.62 3.36
N PHE A 42 7.55 1.68 2.76
CA PHE A 42 7.15 0.46 3.47
C PHE A 42 7.11 -0.74 2.53
N ARG A 43 7.16 -1.93 3.13
CA ARG A 43 7.11 -3.19 2.39
C ARG A 43 5.73 -3.81 2.49
N VAL A 44 5.16 -4.15 1.35
CA VAL A 44 3.99 -5.02 1.26
C VAL A 44 4.47 -6.45 1.06
N ASN A 45 4.07 -7.34 1.96
CA ASN A 45 4.40 -8.76 1.89
C ASN A 45 3.38 -9.49 1.03
N GLY A 46 3.78 -9.87 -0.18
CA GLY A 46 2.94 -10.63 -1.10
C GLY A 46 3.00 -12.15 -0.92
N ASN A 47 3.56 -12.67 0.19
CA ASN A 47 3.57 -14.10 0.45
C ASN A 47 2.15 -14.63 0.67
N GLY A 48 1.84 -15.78 0.06
CA GLY A 48 0.50 -16.36 0.08
C GLY A 48 -0.50 -15.73 -0.90
N LEU A 49 -0.12 -14.66 -1.61
CA LEU A 49 -0.92 -14.12 -2.71
C LEU A 49 -0.66 -14.91 -3.99
N ALA A 50 -1.73 -15.16 -4.75
CA ALA A 50 -1.62 -15.72 -6.09
C ALA A 50 -0.85 -14.76 -7.02
N GLU A 51 -0.28 -15.29 -8.08
CA GLU A 51 0.29 -14.47 -9.14
C GLU A 51 -0.80 -13.62 -9.81
N GLY A 52 -0.46 -12.38 -10.14
CA GLY A 52 -1.43 -11.45 -10.71
C GLY A 52 -1.17 -9.99 -10.38
N GLN A 53 -2.15 -9.15 -10.72
CA GLN A 53 -2.13 -7.72 -10.46
C GLN A 53 -2.98 -7.37 -9.25
N TYR A 54 -2.47 -6.42 -8.47
CA TYR A 54 -3.11 -5.92 -7.27
C TYR A 54 -3.08 -4.40 -7.25
N LEU A 55 -4.04 -3.80 -6.55
CA LEU A 55 -4.11 -2.37 -6.31
C LEU A 55 -3.93 -2.10 -4.83
N LEU A 56 -2.90 -1.36 -4.49
CA LEU A 56 -2.65 -0.86 -3.15
C LEU A 56 -3.22 0.55 -3.04
N ARG A 57 -4.20 0.73 -2.17
CA ARG A 57 -4.72 2.02 -1.75
C ARG A 57 -4.04 2.42 -0.45
N LEU A 58 -3.36 3.56 -0.45
CA LEU A 58 -2.80 4.22 0.72
C LEU A 58 -3.64 5.45 1.05
N VAL A 59 -4.11 5.53 2.29
CA VAL A 59 -4.90 6.66 2.80
C VAL A 59 -4.04 7.42 3.81
N SER A 60 -3.92 8.73 3.61
CA SER A 60 -3.21 9.67 4.49
C SER A 60 -4.10 10.89 4.76
N ASP A 61 -4.66 11.01 5.96
CA ASP A 61 -5.54 12.12 6.36
C ASP A 61 -6.63 12.48 5.32
N GLY A 62 -7.24 11.46 4.70
CA GLY A 62 -8.31 11.61 3.71
C GLY A 62 -7.83 11.71 2.26
N GLU A 63 -6.53 11.90 2.00
CA GLU A 63 -5.95 11.77 0.67
C GLU A 63 -5.74 10.30 0.32
N LEU A 64 -6.09 9.92 -0.92
CA LEU A 64 -5.98 8.56 -1.42
C LEU A 64 -4.95 8.50 -2.54
N ARG A 65 -3.93 7.66 -2.35
CA ARG A 65 -2.98 7.28 -3.40
C ARG A 65 -3.18 5.82 -3.78
N THR A 66 -3.18 5.52 -5.08
CA THR A 66 -3.28 4.15 -5.59
C THR A 66 -1.99 3.75 -6.29
N VAL A 67 -1.46 2.57 -5.95
CA VAL A 67 -0.25 1.98 -6.56
C VAL A 67 -0.61 0.61 -7.12
N ARG A 68 -0.27 0.37 -8.39
CA ARG A 68 -0.41 -0.96 -8.99
C ARG A 68 0.78 -1.82 -8.63
N LEU A 69 0.53 -3.01 -8.08
CA LEU A 69 1.55 -4.02 -7.79
C LEU A 69 1.37 -5.21 -8.74
N VAL A 70 2.47 -5.80 -9.18
CA VAL A 70 2.48 -7.03 -9.98
C VAL A 70 3.24 -8.09 -9.19
N LYS A 71 2.56 -9.19 -8.86
CA LYS A 71 3.19 -10.39 -8.30
C LYS A 71 3.47 -11.34 -9.44
N ALA A 72 4.74 -11.44 -9.82
CA ALA A 72 5.25 -12.48 -10.70
C ALA A 72 5.88 -13.60 -9.86
N GLY A 73 5.87 -14.84 -10.38
CA GLY A 73 6.53 -16.02 -9.78
C GLY A 73 7.95 -15.75 -9.35
#